data_AF-A0A3D2SSD5-F1
#
_entry.id   AF-A0A3D2SSD5-F1
#
_cell.length_a   1.000
_cell.length_b   1.000
_cell.length_c   1.000
_cell.angle_alpha   90.00
_cell.angle_beta   90.00
_cell.angle_gamma   90.00
#
_symmetry.space_group_name_H-M   'P 1'
#
loop_
_entity.id
_entity.type
_entity.pdbx_description
1 polymer ?
#
loop_
_entity_poly.entity_id
_entity_poly.type
_entity_poly.pdbx_seq_one_letter_code
_entity_poly.pdbx_strand_id
1 'polypeptide(L)'
;GVGYEIDTPLSTFCQLQKGQKATLWTHLVVREDAQQLYGFLEAQEKTIFRTLLKVNGVGPKMALGILSTLSVELLIQTIEHDDINTLVKVPGVGKKTAERLMIELRDRFKALANQGSATSNNTISQIQFVSNSPVAEAEAALQSLGYKPI
;
A
#
# COMPACT_ATOMS: atom_id res chain seq x y z
N GLY A 1 -27.00 0.37 -16.51
CA GLY A 1 -25.61 0.21 -16.03
C GLY A 1 -25.62 -0.43 -14.66
N VAL A 2 -24.45 -0.62 -14.04
CA VAL A 2 -24.28 -1.16 -12.68
C VAL A 2 -23.60 -0.11 -11.81
N GLY A 3 -24.12 0.15 -10.62
CA GLY A 3 -23.51 1.04 -9.63
C GLY A 3 -22.69 0.24 -8.62
N TYR A 4 -21.39 0.50 -8.54
CA TYR A 4 -20.51 -0.10 -7.55
C TYR A 4 -20.32 0.86 -6.38
N GLU A 5 -20.46 0.35 -5.15
CA GLU A 5 -20.03 1.05 -3.95
C GLU A 5 -18.53 0.82 -3.76
N ILE A 6 -17.77 1.89 -3.60
CA ILE A 6 -16.30 1.85 -3.47
C ILE A 6 -15.92 2.73 -2.29
N ASP A 7 -15.30 2.12 -1.28
CA ASP A 7 -14.68 2.83 -0.17
C ASP A 7 -13.31 3.37 -0.62
N THR A 8 -13.03 4.65 -0.41
CA THR A 8 -11.76 5.27 -0.82
C THR A 8 -11.14 6.06 0.34
N PRO A 9 -9.81 6.28 0.34
CA PRO A 9 -9.20 7.25 1.25
C PRO A 9 -9.80 8.64 1.07
N LEU A 10 -9.76 9.47 2.12
CA LEU A 10 -10.26 10.85 2.04
C LEU A 10 -9.52 11.66 0.97
N SER A 11 -8.21 11.46 0.83
CA SER A 11 -7.36 12.08 -0.18
C SER A 11 -7.87 11.81 -1.60
N THR A 12 -8.23 10.54 -1.90
CA THR A 12 -8.83 10.14 -3.16
C THR A 12 -10.21 10.77 -3.34
N PHE A 13 -11.06 10.69 -2.31
CA PHE A 13 -12.43 11.21 -2.38
C PHE A 13 -12.48 12.71 -2.72
N CYS A 14 -11.60 13.50 -2.12
CA CYS A 14 -11.54 14.95 -2.34
C CYS A 14 -11.15 15.34 -3.79
N GLN A 15 -10.52 14.44 -4.55
CA GLN A 15 -10.15 14.70 -5.94
C GLN A 15 -11.24 14.27 -6.93
N LEU A 16 -12.20 13.45 -6.50
CA LEU A 16 -13.28 12.98 -7.36
C LEU A 16 -14.37 14.04 -7.51
N GLN A 17 -14.89 14.17 -8.74
CA GLN A 17 -15.97 15.09 -9.06
C GLN A 17 -17.23 14.33 -9.49
N LYS A 18 -18.35 14.67 -8.87
CA LYS A 18 -19.65 14.06 -9.19
C LYS A 18 -20.03 14.33 -10.65
N GLY A 19 -20.49 13.29 -11.34
CA GLY A 19 -20.93 13.38 -12.73
C GLY A 19 -19.80 13.33 -13.76
N GLN A 20 -18.54 13.30 -13.32
CA GLN A 20 -17.39 13.14 -14.20
C GLN A 20 -16.97 11.67 -14.30
N LYS A 21 -16.29 11.33 -15.40
CA LYS A 21 -15.64 10.03 -15.56
C LYS A 21 -14.40 10.00 -14.67
N ALA A 22 -14.24 8.91 -13.93
CA ALA A 22 -13.06 8.64 -13.12
C ALA A 22 -12.59 7.21 -13.34
N THR A 23 -11.29 6.99 -13.20
CA THR A 23 -10.66 5.66 -13.23
C THR A 23 -9.99 5.45 -11.88
N LEU A 24 -10.29 4.32 -11.23
CA LEU A 24 -9.74 3.97 -9.93
C LEU A 24 -9.07 2.60 -9.98
N TRP A 25 -7.95 2.48 -9.28
CA TRP A 25 -7.34 1.21 -8.94
C TRP A 25 -8.12 0.58 -7.79
N THR A 26 -8.61 -0.64 -7.98
CA THR A 26 -9.47 -1.27 -6.97
C THR A 26 -8.83 -2.49 -6.31
N HIS A 27 -9.17 -2.72 -5.04
CA HIS A 27 -8.90 -3.95 -4.31
C HIS A 27 -10.22 -4.53 -3.78
N LEU A 28 -10.55 -5.74 -4.22
CA LEU A 28 -11.74 -6.46 -3.76
C LEU A 28 -11.38 -7.29 -2.52
N VAL A 29 -12.09 -7.04 -1.43
CA VAL A 29 -12.04 -7.86 -0.21
C VAL A 29 -13.28 -8.74 -0.19
N VAL A 30 -13.07 -10.06 -0.21
CA VAL A 30 -14.13 -11.07 -0.13
C VAL A 30 -14.11 -11.69 1.25
N ARG A 31 -15.26 -11.61 1.94
CA ARG A 31 -15.55 -12.29 3.21
C ARG A 31 -16.75 -13.20 3.02
N GLU A 32 -17.05 -13.99 4.05
CA GLU A 32 -18.22 -14.86 4.06
C GLU A 32 -19.54 -14.08 3.99
N ASP A 33 -19.57 -12.89 4.59
CA ASP A 33 -20.76 -12.06 4.79
C ASP A 33 -20.82 -10.83 3.86
N ALA A 34 -19.70 -10.47 3.22
CA ALA A 34 -19.60 -9.25 2.44
C ALA A 34 -18.54 -9.31 1.32
N GLN A 35 -18.80 -8.57 0.24
CA GLN A 35 -17.82 -8.24 -0.78
C GLN A 35 -17.68 -6.72 -0.81
N GLN A 36 -16.47 -6.22 -0.55
CA GLN A 36 -16.22 -4.79 -0.43
C GLN A 36 -15.13 -4.37 -1.43
N LEU A 37 -15.38 -3.27 -2.15
CA LEU A 37 -14.40 -2.67 -3.05
C LEU A 37 -13.74 -1.47 -2.39
N TYR A 38 -12.42 -1.45 -2.44
CA TYR A 38 -11.60 -0.32 -2.04
C TYR A 38 -10.96 0.31 -3.26
N GLY A 39 -11.01 1.64 -3.38
CA GLY A 39 -10.55 2.38 -4.56
C GLY A 39 -9.46 3.40 -4.25
N PHE A 40 -8.55 3.59 -5.19
CA PHE A 40 -7.39 4.48 -5.11
C PHE A 40 -7.16 5.17 -6.45
N LEU A 41 -6.58 6.37 -6.46
CA LEU A 41 -6.26 7.08 -7.71
C LEU A 41 -4.97 6.53 -8.33
N GLU A 42 -4.04 6.10 -7.49
CA GLU A 42 -2.74 5.62 -7.92
C GLU A 42 -2.54 4.13 -7.63
N ALA A 43 -1.79 3.44 -8.49
CA ALA A 43 -1.44 2.04 -8.30
C ALA A 43 -0.59 1.83 -7.04
N GLN A 44 0.22 2.83 -6.69
CA GLN A 44 1.07 2.84 -5.51
C GLN A 44 0.23 2.80 -4.23
N GLU A 45 -0.79 3.66 -4.11
CA GLU A 45 -1.73 3.65 -2.98
C GLU A 45 -2.37 2.27 -2.78
N LYS A 46 -2.84 1.63 -3.86
CA LYS A 46 -3.38 0.26 -3.82
C LYS A 46 -2.35 -0.76 -3.32
N THR A 47 -1.10 -0.63 -3.75
CA THR A 47 -0.01 -1.54 -3.33
C THR A 47 0.30 -1.39 -1.84
N ILE A 48 0.35 -0.15 -1.35
CA ILE A 48 0.55 0.16 0.06
C ILE A 48 -0.63 -0.36 0.88
N PHE A 49 -1.86 -0.13 0.44
CA PHE A 49 -3.05 -0.66 1.09
C PHE A 49 -2.99 -2.19 1.23
N ARG A 50 -2.65 -2.92 0.15
CA ARG A 50 -2.47 -4.38 0.21
C ARG A 50 -1.34 -4.81 1.14
N THR A 51 -0.30 -4.00 1.26
CA THR A 51 0.83 -4.26 2.16
C THR A 51 0.42 -4.07 3.62
N LEU A 52 -0.34 -3.01 3.91
CA LEU A 52 -0.95 -2.75 5.21
C LEU A 52 -1.87 -3.91 5.64
N LEU A 53 -2.70 -4.43 4.74
CA LEU A 53 -3.59 -5.58 5.03
C LEU A 53 -2.84 -6.87 5.44
N LYS A 54 -1.56 -7.00 5.08
CA LYS A 54 -0.75 -8.16 5.49
C LYS A 54 -0.20 -8.01 6.91
N VAL A 55 -0.29 -6.82 7.51
CA VAL A 55 0.17 -6.57 8.87
C VAL A 55 -0.88 -7.08 9.85
N ASN A 56 -0.43 -7.84 10.83
CA ASN A 56 -1.33 -8.42 11.82
C ASN A 56 -2.00 -7.33 12.67
N GLY A 57 -3.34 -7.37 12.74
CA GLY A 57 -4.13 -6.38 13.46
C GLY A 57 -4.50 -5.15 12.62
N VAL A 58 -4.10 -5.10 11.35
CA VAL A 58 -4.51 -4.04 10.42
C VAL A 58 -5.59 -4.56 9.48
N GLY A 59 -6.82 -4.07 9.68
CA GLY A 59 -7.93 -4.33 8.78
C GLY A 59 -8.12 -3.25 7.72
N PRO A 60 -9.04 -3.44 6.75
CA PRO A 60 -9.31 -2.48 5.68
C PRO A 60 -9.66 -1.07 6.16
N LYS A 61 -10.49 -0.96 7.22
CA LYS A 61 -10.84 0.35 7.81
C LYS A 61 -9.63 1.09 8.38
N MET A 62 -8.73 0.37 9.06
CA MET A 62 -7.52 0.96 9.61
C MET A 62 -6.55 1.36 8.49
N ALA A 63 -6.38 0.51 7.49
CA ALA A 63 -5.53 0.81 6.33
C ALA A 63 -6.04 2.03 5.55
N LEU A 64 -7.35 2.18 5.36
CA LEU A 64 -7.95 3.40 4.81
C LEU A 64 -7.71 4.62 5.70
N GLY A 65 -7.83 4.47 7.02
CA GLY A 65 -7.54 5.53 7.98
C GLY A 65 -6.10 6.03 7.90
N ILE A 66 -5.15 5.10 7.76
CA ILE A 66 -3.72 5.41 7.55
C ILE A 66 -3.54 6.23 6.27
N LEU A 67 -4.04 5.73 5.13
CA LEU A 67 -3.93 6.41 3.83
C LEU A 67 -4.75 7.70 3.72
N SER A 68 -5.73 7.89 4.59
CA SER A 68 -6.48 9.16 4.69
C SER A 68 -5.75 10.20 5.54
N THR A 69 -4.86 9.78 6.43
CA THR A 69 -4.13 10.65 7.36
C THR A 69 -2.74 10.98 6.83
N LEU A 70 -2.08 10.01 6.21
CA LEU A 70 -0.70 10.10 5.74
C LEU A 70 -0.67 9.82 4.23
N SER A 71 0.05 10.65 3.48
CA SER A 71 0.40 10.31 2.09
C SER A 71 1.36 9.11 2.08
N VAL A 72 1.53 8.48 0.91
CA VAL A 72 2.45 7.35 0.79
C VAL A 72 3.88 7.77 1.12
N GLU A 73 4.31 8.96 0.67
CA GLU A 73 5.63 9.52 0.93
C GLU A 73 5.84 9.76 2.42
N LEU A 74 4.86 10.37 3.08
CA LEU A 74 4.93 10.64 4.51
C LEU A 74 4.93 9.34 5.32
N LEU A 75 4.18 8.32 4.90
CA LEU A 75 4.20 7.00 5.52
C LEU A 75 5.59 6.37 5.42
N ILE A 76 6.22 6.41 4.24
CA ILE A 76 7.58 5.90 4.03
C ILE A 76 8.57 6.64 4.93
N GLN A 77 8.54 7.98 4.92
CA GLN A 77 9.42 8.78 5.77
C GLN A 77 9.21 8.48 7.27
N THR A 78 7.97 8.32 7.70
CA THR A 78 7.62 7.96 9.07
C THR A 78 8.27 6.63 9.46
N ILE A 79 8.27 5.65 8.54
CA ILE A 79 8.88 4.34 8.75
C ILE A 79 10.40 4.42 8.76
N GLU A 80 11.01 5.22 7.87
CA GLU A 80 12.46 5.38 7.79
C GLU A 80 13.07 6.04 9.03
N HIS A 81 12.34 6.99 9.63
CA HIS A 81 12.79 7.75 10.79
C HIS A 81 12.31 7.17 12.14
N ASP A 82 11.67 5.99 12.13
CA ASP A 82 11.09 5.35 13.31
C ASP A 82 10.13 6.30 14.10
N ASP A 83 9.40 7.18 13.40
CA ASP A 83 8.50 8.17 14.02
C ASP A 83 7.14 7.55 14.41
N ILE A 84 7.15 6.81 15.51
CA ILE A 84 5.95 6.16 16.08
C ILE A 84 4.86 7.19 16.42
N ASN A 85 5.22 8.41 16.80
CA ASN A 85 4.24 9.42 17.23
C ASN A 85 3.31 9.83 16.09
N THR A 86 3.81 9.86 14.87
CA THR A 86 3.00 10.15 13.68
C THR A 86 2.01 9.02 13.37
N LEU A 87 2.41 7.76 13.54
CA LEU A 87 1.50 6.61 13.39
C LEU A 87 0.39 6.58 14.45
N VAL A 88 0.69 6.95 15.70
CA VAL A 88 -0.30 6.98 16.79
C VAL A 88 -1.39 8.04 16.60
N LYS A 89 -1.13 9.08 15.78
CA LYS A 89 -2.16 10.08 15.43
C LYS A 89 -3.27 9.52 14.54
N VAL A 90 -3.04 8.37 13.90
CA VAL A 90 -4.05 7.75 13.04
C VAL A 90 -5.18 7.18 13.89
N PRO A 91 -6.46 7.50 13.60
CA PRO A 91 -7.60 6.97 14.34
C PRO A 91 -7.61 5.44 14.37
N GLY A 92 -7.68 4.87 15.57
CA GLY A 92 -7.67 3.41 15.79
C GLY A 92 -6.28 2.78 15.87
N VAL A 93 -5.19 3.54 15.71
CA VAL A 93 -3.82 3.06 15.91
C VAL A 93 -3.33 3.44 17.30
N GLY A 94 -3.30 2.48 18.22
CA GLY A 94 -2.69 2.66 19.54
C GLY A 94 -1.17 2.50 19.52
N LYS A 95 -0.48 2.90 20.59
CA LYS A 95 0.99 2.83 20.72
C LYS A 95 1.57 1.44 20.39
N LYS A 96 1.02 0.38 20.98
CA LYS A 96 1.47 -1.00 20.73
C LYS A 96 1.24 -1.44 19.27
N THR A 97 0.13 -1.02 18.68
CA THR A 97 -0.17 -1.28 17.27
C THR A 97 0.80 -0.51 16.36
N ALA A 98 1.09 0.75 16.67
CA ALA A 98 2.04 1.57 15.94
C ALA A 98 3.46 0.98 15.96
N GLU A 99 3.94 0.55 17.14
CA GLU A 99 5.24 -0.12 17.29
C GLU A 99 5.32 -1.40 16.44
N ARG A 100 4.28 -2.23 16.48
CA ARG A 100 4.22 -3.45 15.65
C ARG A 100 4.16 -3.11 14.16
N LEU A 101 3.35 -2.13 13.79
CA LEU A 101 3.19 -1.67 12.41
C LEU A 101 4.53 -1.16 11.86
N MET A 102 5.27 -0.40 12.66
CA MET A 102 6.59 0.12 12.32
C MET A 102 7.55 -1.01 11.92
N ILE A 103 7.66 -2.04 12.77
CA ILE A 103 8.55 -3.18 12.54
C ILE A 103 8.12 -3.97 11.30
N GLU A 104 6.85 -4.39 11.23
CA GLU A 104 6.36 -5.22 10.12
C GLU A 104 6.39 -4.49 8.78
N LEU A 105 6.11 -3.18 8.75
CA LEU A 105 6.19 -2.39 7.52
C LEU A 105 7.64 -2.17 7.10
N ARG A 106 8.56 -1.88 8.01
CA ARG A 106 9.98 -1.69 7.65
C ARG A 106 10.54 -2.89 6.90
N ASP A 107 10.24 -4.10 7.35
CA ASP A 107 10.68 -5.33 6.68
C ASP A 107 10.04 -5.50 5.30
N ARG A 108 8.74 -5.18 5.17
CA ARG A 108 7.99 -5.32 3.92
C ARG A 108 8.38 -4.26 2.88
N PHE A 109 8.62 -3.02 3.29
CA PHE A 109 9.07 -1.95 2.40
C PHE A 109 10.50 -2.19 1.93
N LYS A 110 11.39 -2.70 2.79
CA LYS A 110 12.72 -3.18 2.36
C LYS A 110 12.59 -4.31 1.33
N ALA A 111 11.70 -5.27 1.55
CA ALA A 111 11.46 -6.34 0.58
C ALA A 111 10.91 -5.78 -0.76
N LEU A 112 10.02 -4.80 -0.73
CA LEU A 112 9.50 -4.14 -1.93
C LEU A 112 10.60 -3.38 -2.69
N ALA A 113 11.48 -2.67 -1.97
CA ALA A 113 12.63 -1.99 -2.57
C ALA A 113 13.64 -2.99 -3.17
N ASN A 114 13.88 -4.11 -2.47
CA ASN A 114 14.80 -5.15 -2.93
C ASN A 114 14.26 -5.95 -4.13
N GLN A 115 12.93 -6.12 -4.25
CA GLN A 115 12.30 -6.68 -5.44
C GLN A 115 12.46 -5.79 -6.68
N GLY A 116 12.78 -4.50 -6.51
CA GLY A 116 13.20 -3.59 -7.58
C GLY A 116 14.72 -3.48 -7.77
N SER A 117 15.52 -4.03 -6.86
CA SER A 117 16.96 -3.76 -6.75
C SER A 117 17.80 -5.04 -6.81
N ALA A 118 17.62 -5.82 -7.87
CA ALA A 118 18.60 -6.82 -8.29
C ALA A 118 19.45 -6.26 -9.45
N THR A 119 20.01 -5.05 -9.32
CA THR A 119 21.24 -4.58 -9.98
C THR A 119 21.56 -3.14 -9.54
N SER A 120 22.81 -2.94 -9.10
CA SER A 120 23.55 -1.68 -8.89
C SER A 120 23.67 -1.17 -7.45
N ASN A 121 24.84 -1.45 -6.87
CA ASN A 121 25.45 -0.65 -5.81
C ASN A 121 25.72 0.77 -6.31
N ASN A 122 24.95 1.77 -5.86
CA ASN A 122 25.49 3.05 -5.40
C ASN A 122 24.41 3.97 -4.83
N THR A 123 24.70 4.55 -3.67
CA THR A 123 24.11 5.78 -3.08
C THR A 123 22.59 5.95 -3.14
N ILE A 124 21.95 5.74 -1.99
CA ILE A 124 20.54 5.96 -1.69
C ILE A 124 20.18 7.42 -1.98
N SER A 125 19.69 7.67 -3.18
CA SER A 125 19.06 8.91 -3.61
C SER A 125 18.22 8.56 -4.82
N GLN A 126 16.92 8.83 -4.72
CA GLN A 126 15.85 8.47 -5.68
C GLN A 126 15.34 7.05 -5.52
N ILE A 127 14.20 6.94 -4.83
CA ILE A 127 13.26 5.83 -5.02
C ILE A 127 12.74 5.97 -6.46
N GLN A 128 13.49 5.44 -7.42
CA GLN A 128 13.01 5.28 -8.79
C GLN A 128 12.01 4.12 -8.79
N PHE A 129 10.73 4.46 -8.77
CA PHE A 129 9.66 3.51 -9.02
C PHE A 129 9.69 3.10 -10.49
N VAL A 130 10.34 1.96 -10.73
CA VAL A 130 10.12 0.99 -11.81
C VAL A 130 9.77 1.58 -13.17
N SER A 131 10.79 1.88 -13.97
CA SER A 131 10.73 1.52 -15.38
C SER A 131 10.63 -0.01 -15.45
N ASN A 132 9.50 -0.54 -15.90
CA ASN A 132 9.25 -1.96 -16.16
C ASN A 132 10.48 -2.64 -16.75
N SER A 133 11.25 -3.35 -15.93
CA SER A 133 12.21 -4.33 -16.44
C SER A 133 11.39 -5.55 -16.81
N PRO A 134 11.36 -5.98 -18.09
CA PRO A 134 10.65 -7.19 -18.51
C PRO A 134 11.09 -8.42 -17.72
N VAL A 135 12.32 -8.40 -17.19
CA VAL A 135 12.88 -9.47 -16.36
C VAL A 135 12.18 -9.54 -15.00
N ALA A 136 12.01 -8.40 -14.32
CA ALA A 136 11.33 -8.36 -13.02
C ALA A 136 9.85 -8.77 -13.12
N GLU A 137 9.18 -8.39 -14.22
CA GLU A 137 7.81 -8.81 -14.50
C GLU A 137 7.73 -10.32 -14.77
N ALA A 138 8.66 -10.88 -15.55
CA ALA A 138 8.74 -12.31 -15.81
C ALA A 138 9.01 -13.12 -14.53
N GLU A 139 9.91 -12.65 -13.66
CA GLU A 139 10.18 -13.29 -12.36
C GLU A 139 8.96 -13.27 -11.44
N ALA A 140 8.27 -12.13 -11.34
CA ALA A 140 7.04 -12.03 -10.55
C ALA A 140 5.93 -12.96 -11.07
N ALA A 141 5.81 -13.09 -12.39
CA ALA A 141 4.89 -14.04 -13.01
C ALA A 141 5.26 -15.50 -12.68
N LEU A 142 6.54 -15.87 -12.73
CA LEU A 142 7.01 -17.21 -12.38
C LEU A 142 6.78 -17.53 -10.90
N GLN A 143 7.02 -16.57 -10.00
CA GLN A 143 6.73 -16.73 -8.58
C GLN A 143 5.22 -16.94 -8.34
N SER A 144 4.37 -16.22 -9.08
CA SER A 144 2.90 -16.40 -9.02
C SER A 144 2.44 -17.77 -9.52
N LEU A 145 3.22 -18.43 -10.38
CA LEU A 145 2.99 -19.81 -10.83
C LEU A 145 3.55 -20.86 -9.85
N GLY A 146 4.22 -20.44 -8.78
CA GLY A 146 4.75 -21.31 -7.72
C GLY A 146 6.22 -21.70 -7.86
N TYR A 147 6.96 -21.09 -8.78
CA TYR A 147 8.41 -21.31 -8.89
C TYR A 147 9.16 -20.56 -7.76
N LYS A 148 10.14 -21.22 -7.15
CA LYS A 148 10.96 -20.61 -6.10
C LYS A 148 11.95 -19.60 -6.70
N PRO A 149 12.21 -18.47 -6.04
CA PRO A 149 13.28 -17.56 -6.44
C PRO A 149 14.63 -18.29 -6.40
N ILE A 150 15.42 -18.11 -7.47
CA ILE A 150 16.81 -18.60 -7.61
C ILE A 150 17.77 -17.76 -6.79
#